data_AF-A0A1Y3TN53-F1
#
_entry.id   AF-A0A1Y3TN53-F1
#
_cell.length_a   1.000
_cell.length_b   1.000
_cell.length_c   1.000
_cell.angle_alpha   90.00
_cell.angle_beta   90.00
_cell.angle_gamma   90.00
#
_symmetry.space_group_name_H-M   'P 1'
#
loop_
_entity.id
_entity.type
_entity.pdbx_description
1 polymer ?
#
loop_
_entity_poly.entity_id
_entity_poly.type
_entity_poly.pdbx_seq_one_letter_code
_entity_poly.pdbx_strand_id
1 'polypeptide(L)' 'MKLINDNHGDEMKEYTITIQEIMRKSINIEAENEEQAKQLIQSKYSSGELVLYPEECDIETNIEVNEKIP' A
#
# COMPACT_ATOMS: atom_id res chain seq x y z
N MET A 1 -8.56 -14.10 54.99
CA MET A 1 -9.02 -13.50 53.71
C MET A 1 -8.19 -14.11 52.59
N LYS A 2 -8.81 -14.83 51.65
CA LYS A 2 -8.14 -15.29 50.42
C LYS A 2 -8.00 -14.07 49.51
N LEU A 3 -6.77 -13.73 49.14
CA LEU A 3 -6.51 -12.81 48.04
C LEU A 3 -6.90 -13.56 46.77
N ILE A 4 -8.05 -13.22 46.19
CA ILE A 4 -8.42 -13.68 44.85
C ILE A 4 -7.64 -12.77 43.90
N ASN A 5 -6.51 -13.28 43.40
CA ASN A 5 -5.85 -12.67 42.27
C ASN A 5 -6.67 -13.03 41.02
N ASP A 6 -7.64 -12.17 40.68
CA ASP A 6 -8.26 -12.17 39.35
C ASP A 6 -7.24 -11.61 38.35
N ASN A 7 -6.19 -12.39 38.09
CA ASN A 7 -5.37 -12.23 36.90
C ASN A 7 -6.20 -12.75 35.72
N HIS A 8 -7.07 -11.89 35.19
CA HIS A 8 -7.53 -12.03 33.81
C HIS A 8 -6.30 -11.78 32.94
N GLY A 9 -5.52 -12.83 32.68
CA GLY A 9 -4.51 -12.79 31.65
C GLY A 9 -5.27 -12.64 30.33
N ASP A 10 -5.35 -11.42 29.81
CA ASP A 10 -5.77 -11.22 28.43
C ASP A 10 -4.78 -12.02 27.56
N GLU A 11 -5.24 -13.16 27.04
CA GLU A 11 -4.47 -13.94 26.09
C GLU A 11 -4.17 -13.03 24.89
N MET A 12 -2.88 -12.93 24.51
CA MET A 12 -2.48 -12.15 23.35
C MET A 12 -3.17 -12.73 22.10
N LYS A 13 -4.05 -11.93 21.51
CA LYS A 13 -4.70 -12.23 20.23
C LYS A 13 -3.71 -12.04 19.09
N GLU A 14 -3.73 -12.96 18.13
CA GLU A 14 -2.93 -12.84 16.91
C GLU A 14 -3.72 -12.03 15.88
N TYR A 15 -3.05 -11.14 15.15
CA TYR A 15 -3.66 -10.29 14.13
C TYR A 15 -2.88 -10.41 12.82
N THR A 16 -3.60 -10.46 11.70
CA THR A 16 -3.05 -10.22 10.37
C THR A 16 -3.23 -8.76 10.02
N ILE A 17 -2.14 -8.08 9.68
CA ILE A 17 -2.13 -6.70 9.24
C ILE A 17 -1.79 -6.68 7.75
N THR A 18 -2.68 -6.11 6.93
CA THR A 18 -2.43 -5.84 5.51
C THR A 18 -2.18 -4.34 5.36
N ILE A 19 -1.08 -3.97 4.71
CA ILE A 19 -0.76 -2.59 4.35
C ILE A 19 -0.79 -2.51 2.82
N GLN A 20 -1.63 -1.64 2.28
CA GLN A 20 -1.71 -1.38 0.85
C GLN A 20 -1.35 0.07 0.58
N GLU A 21 -0.49 0.29 -0.41
CA GLU A 21 -0.09 1.63 -0.86
C GLU A 21 -0.48 1.82 -2.33
N ILE A 22 -1.09 2.97 -2.63
CA ILE A 22 -1.39 3.41 -3.99
C ILE A 22 -0.54 4.65 -4.26
N MET A 23 0.43 4.52 -5.17
CA MET A 23 1.32 5.59 -5.57
C MET A 23 0.79 6.31 -6.82
N ARG A 24 0.83 7.65 -6.80
CA ARG A 24 0.42 8.50 -7.91
C ARG A 24 1.50 9.53 -8.21
N LYS A 25 1.76 9.75 -9.50
CA LYS A 25 2.64 10.81 -10.00
C LYS A 25 2.08 11.33 -11.31
N SER A 26 1.94 12.65 -11.44
CA SER A 26 1.60 13.28 -12.72
C SER A 26 2.85 13.45 -13.57
N ILE A 27 2.76 13.07 -14.85
CA ILE A 27 3.88 13.11 -15.80
C ILE A 27 3.40 13.83 -17.05
N ASN A 28 4.20 14.78 -17.54
CA ASN A 28 3.97 15.45 -18.81
C ASN A 28 4.74 14.74 -19.91
N ILE A 29 4.08 14.48 -21.04
CA ILE A 29 4.69 13.87 -22.22
C ILE A 29 4.16 14.55 -23.48
N GLU A 30 5.02 14.72 -24.47
CA GLU A 30 4.62 15.21 -25.79
C GLU A 30 4.23 14.03 -26.67
N ALA A 31 3.05 14.13 -27.29
CA ALA A 31 2.52 13.14 -28.21
C ALA A 31 1.53 13.81 -29.18
N GLU A 32 1.34 13.21 -30.35
CA GLU A 32 0.42 13.68 -31.39
C GLU A 32 -1.05 13.46 -31.02
N ASN A 33 -1.33 12.48 -30.16
CA ASN A 33 -2.67 12.15 -29.68
C ASN A 33 -2.64 11.33 -28.37
N GLU A 34 -3.82 11.11 -27.78
CA GLU A 34 -3.99 10.40 -26.51
C GLU A 34 -3.53 8.94 -26.57
N GLU A 35 -3.78 8.24 -27.67
CA GLU A 35 -3.40 6.83 -27.82
C GLU A 35 -1.88 6.68 -27.85
N GLN A 36 -1.19 7.53 -28.61
CA GLN A 36 0.27 7.56 -28.64
C GLN A 36 0.85 7.91 -27.27
N ALA A 37 0.26 8.89 -26.55
CA ALA A 37 0.71 9.23 -25.19
C ALA A 37 0.65 8.03 -24.24
N LYS A 38 -0.46 7.26 -24.29
CA LYS A 38 -0.63 6.03 -23.49
C LYS A 38 0.40 4.97 -23.87
N GLN A 39 0.59 4.72 -25.16
CA GLN A 39 1.57 3.74 -25.65
C GLN A 39 3.00 4.10 -25.23
N LEU A 40 3.37 5.39 -25.30
CA LEU A 40 4.69 5.87 -24.90
C LEU A 40 4.94 5.67 -23.40
N ILE A 41 4.00 6.07 -22.54
CA ILE A 41 4.13 5.88 -21.09
C ILE A 41 4.17 4.39 -20.75
N GLN A 42 3.33 3.56 -21.36
CA GLN A 42 3.31 2.13 -21.09
C GLN A 42 4.61 1.44 -21.55
N SER A 43 5.18 1.86 -22.68
CA SER A 43 6.48 1.39 -23.15
C SER A 43 7.61 1.78 -22.18
N LYS A 44 7.68 3.05 -21.78
CA LYS A 44 8.66 3.56 -20.80
C LYS A 44 8.55 2.84 -19.45
N TYR A 45 7.34 2.55 -19.00
CA TYR A 45 7.11 1.83 -17.75
C TYR A 45 7.54 0.36 -17.86
N SER A 46 7.21 -0.29 -18.98
CA SER A 46 7.55 -1.69 -19.23
C SER A 46 9.05 -1.91 -19.44
N SER A 47 9.75 -0.91 -20.00
CA SER A 47 11.21 -0.94 -20.17
C SER A 47 11.98 -0.55 -18.90
N GLY A 48 11.31 0.02 -17.90
CA GLY A 48 11.95 0.58 -16.70
C GLY A 48 12.60 1.94 -16.91
N GLU A 49 12.42 2.58 -18.07
CA GLU A 49 12.82 3.98 -18.30
C GLU A 49 12.04 4.94 -17.39
N LEU A 50 10.79 4.58 -17.07
CA LEU A 50 9.95 5.26 -16.09
C LEU A 50 9.65 4.31 -14.92
N VAL A 51 9.95 4.75 -13.71
CA VAL A 51 9.66 4.04 -12.46
C VAL A 51 8.99 5.02 -11.50
N LEU A 52 7.98 4.57 -10.76
CA LEU A 52 7.41 5.33 -9.65
C LEU A 52 8.23 5.04 -8.39
N TYR A 53 9.00 6.03 -7.96
CA TYR A 53 9.72 5.99 -6.69
C TYR A 53 8.83 6.59 -5.58
N PRO A 54 8.68 5.91 -4.43
CA PRO A 54 7.81 6.38 -3.35
C PRO A 54 8.06 7.83 -2.93
N GLU A 55 9.32 8.26 -2.86
CA GLU A 55 9.73 9.61 -2.45
C GLU A 55 9.32 10.71 -3.45
N GLU A 56 8.91 10.34 -4.66
CA GLU A 56 8.46 11.26 -5.72
C GLU A 56 6.96 11.14 -6.01
N CYS A 57 6.23 10.35 -5.22
CA CYS A 57 4.83 10.04 -5.42
C CYS A 57 3.96 10.59 -4.29
N ASP A 58 2.73 10.94 -4.64
CA ASP A 58 1.65 11.04 -3.67
C ASP A 58 1.23 9.60 -3.31
N ILE A 59 1.34 9.26 -2.02
CA ILE A 59 1.04 7.91 -1.52
C ILE A 59 -0.26 7.97 -0.73
N GLU A 60 -1.20 7.11 -1.12
CA GLU A 60 -2.38 6.79 -0.32
C GLU A 60 -2.16 5.43 0.34
N THR A 61 -2.23 5.38 1.66
CA THR A 61 -2.01 4.17 2.46
C THR A 61 -3.31 3.70 3.07
N ASN A 62 -3.62 2.41 2.91
CA ASN A 62 -4.70 1.73 3.61
C ASN A 62 -4.12 0.64 4.52
N ILE A 63 -4.63 0.55 5.75
CA ILE A 63 -4.22 -0.44 6.73
C ILE A 63 -5.47 -1.22 7.16
N GLU A 64 -5.46 -2.52 6.89
CA GLU A 64 -6.50 -3.45 7.33
C GLU A 64 -5.96 -4.35 8.43
N VAL A 65 -6.71 -4.46 9.54
CA VAL A 65 -6.34 -5.29 10.68
C VAL A 65 -7.42 -6.34 10.88
N ASN A 66 -7.04 -7.61 10.83
CA ASN A 66 -7.93 -8.75 10.99
C ASN A 66 -7.44 -9.61 12.15
N GLU A 67 -8.26 -9.78 13.19
CA GLU A 67 -7.95 -10.75 14.25
C GLU A 67 -7.96 -12.16 13.67
N LYS A 68 -6.92 -12.93 13.93
CA LYS A 68 -6.83 -14.32 13.51
C LYS A 68 -7.65 -15.15 14.50
N ILE A 69 -8.86 -15.48 14.10
CA ILE A 69 -9.74 -16.35 14.87
C ILE A 69 -9.16 -17.79 14.75
N PRO A 70 -8.89 -18.47 15.88
CA PRO A 70 -8.32 -19.82 15.89
C PRO A 70 -9.23 -20.89 15.27
#